data_AF-A0A1S1QYE2-F1
#
_entry.id   AF-A0A1S1QYE2-F1
#
_cell.length_a   1.000
_cell.length_b   1.000
_cell.length_c   1.000
_cell.angle_alpha   90.00
_cell.angle_beta   90.00
_cell.angle_gamma   90.00
#
_symmetry.space_group_name_H-M   'P 1'
#
loop_
_entity.id
_entity.type
_entity.pdbx_description
1 polymer ?
#
loop_
_entity_poly.entity_id
_entity_poly.type
_entity_poly.pdbx_seq_one_letter_code
_entity_poly.pdbx_strand_id
1 'polypeptide(L)'
;MRPLTLWRYEARRAGWAALLGPPVAVALGVSAALVNTMPGDATKARILLGALEMAVPLAAGVGCASLVGRDPAVELQLAAPTPYRVTLLRRLAVTLVWAAMVAGLTAAVLIATGWWARWPANHGPFAGQLTWAAPTVGLGAVGFVAGAVFRSPAAAGALVSTVWTFQQLFADLAQEHLPGRLLYLFATTRGPVPGDWTGNRLALLGAAATLVALALVVLARSERLIGEEDE
;
A
#
# COMPACT_ATOMS: atom_id res chain seq x y z
N MET A 1 -22.01 -20.61 -2.07
CA MET A 1 -22.25 -19.15 -2.05
C MET A 1 -22.05 -18.59 -3.45
N ARG A 2 -22.83 -17.60 -3.88
CA ARG A 2 -22.57 -16.91 -5.16
C ARG A 2 -21.24 -16.13 -5.06
N PRO A 3 -20.45 -16.04 -6.13
CA PRO A 3 -19.15 -15.37 -6.09
C PRO A 3 -19.26 -13.92 -5.59
N LEU A 4 -20.30 -13.19 -6.01
CA LEU A 4 -20.55 -11.80 -5.57
C LEU A 4 -20.83 -11.66 -4.07
N THR A 5 -21.51 -12.63 -3.45
CA THR A 5 -21.79 -12.58 -2.01
C THR A 5 -20.53 -12.76 -1.18
N LEU A 6 -19.56 -13.52 -1.70
CA LEU A 6 -18.29 -13.76 -1.04
C LEU A 6 -17.40 -12.51 -1.06
N TRP A 7 -17.26 -11.85 -2.20
CA TRP A 7 -16.45 -10.62 -2.30
C TRP A 7 -17.03 -9.48 -1.45
N ARG A 8 -18.36 -9.34 -1.41
CA ARG A 8 -19.02 -8.36 -0.54
C ARG A 8 -18.77 -8.66 0.94
N TYR A 9 -18.74 -9.94 1.31
CA TYR A 9 -18.43 -10.36 2.68
C TYR A 9 -16.99 -10.02 3.06
N GLU A 10 -16.02 -10.35 2.20
CA GLU A 10 -14.60 -10.04 2.46
C GLU A 10 -14.34 -8.53 2.53
N ALA A 11 -15.01 -7.72 1.70
CA ALA A 11 -14.91 -6.26 1.77
C ALA A 11 -15.35 -5.70 3.13
N ARG A 12 -16.41 -6.26 3.72
CA ARG A 12 -16.85 -5.87 5.07
C ARG A 12 -15.86 -6.29 6.15
N ARG A 13 -15.14 -7.40 5.94
CA ARG A 13 -14.18 -7.97 6.90
C ARG A 13 -12.77 -7.40 6.77
N ALA A 14 -12.43 -6.70 5.68
CA ALA A 14 -11.16 -6.00 5.53
C ALA A 14 -10.93 -4.93 6.61
N GLY A 15 -12.01 -4.39 7.18
CA GLY A 15 -11.99 -3.45 8.30
C GLY A 15 -11.95 -1.99 7.87
N TRP A 16 -12.27 -1.11 8.82
CA TRP A 16 -12.42 0.34 8.56
C TRP A 16 -11.12 1.00 8.07
N ALA A 17 -9.96 0.59 8.57
CA ALA A 17 -8.68 1.12 8.13
C ALA A 17 -8.43 0.87 6.63
N ALA A 18 -8.76 -0.33 6.14
CA ALA A 18 -8.63 -0.68 4.72
C ALA A 18 -9.64 0.07 3.83
N LEU A 19 -10.87 0.28 4.33
CA LEU A 19 -11.94 0.93 3.57
C LEU A 19 -11.82 2.47 3.56
N LEU A 20 -11.54 3.08 4.71
CA LEU A 20 -11.50 4.54 4.85
C LEU A 20 -10.11 5.13 4.64
N GLY A 21 -9.04 4.34 4.81
CA GLY A 21 -7.67 4.82 4.68
C GLY A 21 -7.40 5.52 3.33
N PRO A 22 -7.58 4.83 2.18
CA PRO A 22 -7.36 5.44 0.87
C PRO A 22 -8.18 6.72 0.60
N PRO A 23 -9.52 6.78 0.82
CA PRO A 23 -10.28 8.00 0.57
C PRO A 23 -9.91 9.14 1.54
N VAL A 24 -9.61 8.84 2.81
CA VAL A 24 -9.13 9.85 3.76
C VAL A 24 -7.77 10.40 3.33
N ALA A 25 -6.85 9.56 2.86
CA ALA A 25 -5.55 9.99 2.33
C ALA A 25 -5.71 10.98 1.15
N VAL A 26 -6.62 10.69 0.21
CA VAL A 26 -6.95 11.61 -0.89
C VAL A 26 -7.56 12.90 -0.38
N ALA A 27 -8.53 12.83 0.52
CA ALA A 27 -9.20 14.00 1.08
C ALA A 27 -8.24 14.94 1.82
N LEU A 28 -7.27 14.39 2.57
CA LEU A 28 -6.22 15.15 3.22
C LEU A 28 -5.29 15.81 2.20
N GLY A 29 -4.91 15.10 1.13
CA GLY A 29 -4.12 15.64 0.03
C GLY A 29 -4.79 16.81 -0.68
N VAL A 30 -6.09 16.67 -0.99
CA VAL A 30 -6.89 17.73 -1.60
C VAL A 30 -7.00 18.92 -0.65
N SER A 31 -7.32 18.68 0.62
CA SER A 31 -7.39 19.73 1.64
C SER A 31 -6.07 20.50 1.76
N ALA A 32 -4.93 19.79 1.78
CA ALA A 32 -3.61 20.40 1.81
C ALA A 32 -3.32 21.24 0.55
N ALA A 33 -3.74 20.79 -0.63
CA ALA A 33 -3.58 21.54 -1.86
C ALA A 33 -4.46 22.81 -1.91
N LEU A 34 -5.65 22.77 -1.31
CA LEU A 34 -6.58 23.91 -1.22
C LEU A 34 -6.12 24.98 -0.24
N VAL A 35 -5.59 24.57 0.93
CA VAL A 35 -5.11 25.48 1.97
C VAL A 35 -3.71 26.03 1.64
N ASN A 36 -2.99 25.42 0.69
CA ASN A 36 -1.69 25.92 0.27
C ASN A 36 -1.79 27.33 -0.33
N THR A 37 -1.24 28.30 0.39
CA THR A 37 -1.19 29.72 0.03
C THR A 37 -0.01 30.09 -0.87
N MET A 38 0.95 29.18 -1.08
CA MET A 38 2.09 29.45 -1.95
C MET A 38 1.63 29.61 -3.41
N PRO A 39 2.09 30.66 -4.11
CA PRO A 39 1.82 30.83 -5.52
C PRO A 39 2.55 29.74 -6.31
N GLY A 40 1.85 29.14 -7.29
CA GLY A 40 2.44 28.17 -8.21
C GLY A 40 1.63 26.90 -8.37
N ASP A 41 1.15 26.69 -9.60
CA ASP A 41 0.41 25.49 -9.99
C ASP A 41 1.25 24.21 -9.84
N ALA A 42 2.56 24.29 -10.02
CA ALA A 42 3.46 23.15 -9.84
C ALA A 42 3.50 22.65 -8.40
N THR A 43 3.45 23.55 -7.41
CA THR A 43 3.44 23.17 -5.98
C THR A 43 2.14 22.48 -5.61
N LYS A 44 1.00 22.97 -6.11
CA LYS A 44 -0.31 22.31 -5.89
C LYS A 44 -0.38 20.96 -6.58
N ALA A 45 0.10 20.87 -7.82
CA ALA A 45 0.23 19.60 -8.54
C ALA A 45 1.08 18.60 -7.75
N ARG A 46 2.22 19.03 -7.22
CA ARG A 46 3.09 18.20 -6.37
C ARG A 46 2.38 17.66 -5.14
N ILE A 47 1.59 18.47 -4.44
CA ILE A 47 0.84 18.03 -3.26
C ILE A 47 -0.21 16.98 -3.65
N LEU A 48 -0.95 17.21 -4.74
CA LEU A 48 -1.96 16.29 -5.24
C LEU A 48 -1.36 14.95 -5.68
N LEU A 49 -0.24 14.99 -6.42
CA LEU A 49 0.50 13.77 -6.80
C LEU A 49 1.14 13.10 -5.56
N GLY A 50 1.61 13.88 -4.60
CA GLY A 50 2.12 13.42 -3.31
C GLY A 50 1.08 12.58 -2.56
N ALA A 51 -0.17 13.03 -2.50
CA ALA A 51 -1.26 12.26 -1.88
C ALA A 51 -1.45 10.89 -2.54
N LEU A 52 -1.33 10.85 -3.86
CA LEU A 52 -1.50 9.65 -4.67
C LEU A 52 -0.32 8.67 -4.52
N GLU A 53 0.92 9.18 -4.47
CA GLU A 53 2.14 8.37 -4.47
C GLU A 53 2.64 8.01 -3.05
N MET A 54 2.22 8.76 -2.04
CA MET A 54 2.67 8.61 -0.65
C MET A 54 1.52 8.15 0.24
N ALA A 55 0.47 8.97 0.35
CA ALA A 55 -0.54 8.78 1.37
C ALA A 55 -1.45 7.58 1.09
N VAL A 56 -1.89 7.37 -0.16
CA VAL A 56 -2.70 6.21 -0.53
C VAL A 56 -1.95 4.89 -0.37
N PRO A 57 -0.72 4.72 -0.87
CA PRO A 57 0.10 3.54 -0.59
C PRO A 57 0.30 3.25 0.89
N LEU A 58 0.58 4.28 1.69
CA LEU A 58 0.78 4.12 3.14
C LEU A 58 -0.51 3.64 3.82
N ALA A 59 -1.65 4.25 3.48
CA ALA A 59 -2.95 3.84 4.00
C ALA A 59 -3.30 2.40 3.61
N ALA A 60 -2.99 1.99 2.38
CA ALA A 60 -3.17 0.61 1.92
C ALA A 60 -2.27 -0.36 2.69
N GLY A 61 -1.01 0.00 2.94
CA GLY A 61 -0.08 -0.79 3.74
C GLY A 61 -0.55 -1.03 5.18
N VAL A 62 -0.99 0.03 5.86
CA VAL A 62 -1.58 -0.06 7.21
C VAL A 62 -2.90 -0.85 7.20
N GLY A 63 -3.73 -0.68 6.16
CA GLY A 63 -4.91 -1.51 5.93
C GLY A 63 -4.56 -3.00 5.85
N CYS A 64 -3.54 -3.34 5.05
CA CYS A 64 -3.07 -4.72 4.89
C CYS A 64 -2.44 -5.30 6.16
N ALA A 65 -1.71 -4.48 6.92
CA ALA A 65 -1.12 -4.85 8.22
C ALA A 65 -2.14 -5.31 9.25
N SER A 66 -3.39 -4.88 9.11
CA SER A 66 -4.46 -5.15 10.04
C SER A 66 -5.43 -6.24 9.56
N LEU A 67 -5.11 -6.94 8.46
CA LEU A 67 -5.90 -8.07 7.96
C LEU A 67 -5.69 -9.34 8.79
N VAL A 68 -4.48 -9.54 9.31
CA VAL A 68 -4.14 -10.69 10.15
C VAL A 68 -4.52 -10.38 11.60
N GLY A 69 -5.22 -11.30 12.26
CA GLY A 69 -5.64 -11.15 13.66
C GLY A 69 -6.96 -10.41 13.87
N ARG A 70 -7.70 -10.10 12.81
CA ARG A 70 -9.04 -9.48 12.89
C ARG A 70 -10.21 -10.46 12.93
N ASP A 71 -9.95 -11.75 12.83
CA ASP A 71 -11.02 -12.74 12.89
C ASP A 71 -11.27 -13.16 14.35
N PRO A 72 -12.43 -12.78 14.94
CA PRO A 72 -12.74 -13.07 16.34
C PRO A 72 -13.03 -14.55 16.61
N ALA A 73 -13.09 -15.38 15.57
CA ALA A 73 -13.31 -16.82 15.65
C ALA A 73 -12.33 -17.55 14.72
N VAL A 74 -11.03 -17.31 14.93
CA VAL A 74 -9.97 -17.88 14.07
C VAL A 74 -10.03 -19.40 14.06
N GLU A 75 -10.39 -20.02 15.19
CA GLU A 75 -10.56 -21.47 15.34
C GLU A 75 -11.67 -22.02 14.44
N LEU A 76 -12.82 -21.33 14.37
CA LEU A 76 -13.92 -21.71 13.48
C LEU A 76 -13.51 -21.64 12.01
N GLN A 77 -12.63 -20.69 11.68
CA GLN A 77 -12.11 -20.53 10.33
C GLN A 77 -11.02 -21.54 9.99
N LEU A 78 -10.27 -22.03 10.98
CA LEU A 78 -9.35 -23.16 10.82
C LEU A 78 -10.09 -24.49 10.65
N ALA A 79 -11.30 -24.63 11.21
CA ALA A 79 -12.20 -25.76 10.98
C ALA A 79 -12.92 -25.71 9.61
N ALA A 80 -12.87 -24.59 8.90
CA ALA A 80 -13.50 -24.44 7.60
C ALA A 80 -12.71 -25.17 6.50
N PRO A 81 -13.38 -25.68 5.44
CA PRO A 81 -12.70 -26.38 4.34
C PRO A 81 -11.81 -25.45 3.49
N THR A 82 -11.93 -24.13 3.63
CA THR A 82 -11.09 -23.16 2.92
C THR A 82 -9.91 -22.77 3.81
N PRO A 83 -8.66 -22.98 3.37
CA PRO A 83 -7.49 -22.61 4.17
C PRO A 83 -7.47 -21.13 4.52
N TYR A 84 -7.12 -20.79 5.76
CA TYR A 84 -7.11 -19.41 6.27
C TYR A 84 -6.28 -18.45 5.38
N ARG A 85 -5.11 -18.91 4.90
CA ARG A 85 -4.26 -18.17 3.96
C ARG A 85 -4.98 -17.72 2.69
N VAL A 86 -5.92 -18.52 2.17
CA VAL A 86 -6.70 -18.17 0.97
C VAL A 86 -7.69 -17.06 1.29
N THR A 87 -8.29 -17.09 2.48
CA THR A 87 -9.19 -16.01 2.93
C THR A 87 -8.43 -14.70 3.09
N LEU A 88 -7.26 -14.75 3.72
CA LEU A 88 -6.39 -13.59 3.89
C LEU A 88 -5.91 -13.03 2.55
N LEU A 89 -5.58 -13.87 1.56
CA LEU A 89 -5.27 -13.41 0.20
C LEU A 89 -6.44 -12.70 -0.48
N ARG A 90 -7.66 -13.20 -0.30
CA ARG A 90 -8.85 -12.52 -0.85
C ARG A 90 -9.04 -11.15 -0.19
N ARG A 91 -8.85 -11.04 1.12
CA ARG A 91 -8.91 -9.74 1.81
C ARG A 91 -7.81 -8.79 1.40
N LEU A 92 -6.59 -9.31 1.20
CA LEU A 92 -5.48 -8.53 0.63
C LEU A 92 -5.86 -8.00 -0.75
N ALA A 93 -6.38 -8.86 -1.63
CA ALA A 93 -6.82 -8.47 -2.96
C ALA A 93 -7.93 -7.42 -2.91
N VAL A 94 -8.94 -7.56 -2.04
CA VAL A 94 -10.00 -6.56 -1.88
C VAL A 94 -9.44 -5.21 -1.42
N THR A 95 -8.57 -5.22 -0.41
CA THR A 95 -7.94 -3.98 0.11
C THR A 95 -7.11 -3.29 -0.97
N LEU A 96 -6.29 -4.04 -1.71
CA LEU A 96 -5.45 -3.48 -2.77
C LEU A 96 -6.28 -2.99 -3.96
N VAL A 97 -7.29 -3.74 -4.39
CA VAL A 97 -8.20 -3.33 -5.47
C VAL A 97 -8.97 -2.07 -5.06
N TRP A 98 -9.44 -1.98 -3.82
CA TRP A 98 -10.11 -0.79 -3.33
C TRP A 98 -9.18 0.43 -3.32
N ALA A 99 -7.97 0.29 -2.78
CA ALA A 99 -6.96 1.34 -2.81
C ALA A 99 -6.61 1.76 -4.25
N ALA A 100 -6.50 0.79 -5.16
CA ALA A 100 -6.23 1.03 -6.57
C ALA A 100 -7.40 1.72 -7.29
N MET A 101 -8.65 1.42 -6.93
CA MET A 101 -9.82 2.15 -7.45
C MET A 101 -9.80 3.60 -7.01
N VAL A 102 -9.55 3.87 -5.72
CA VAL A 102 -9.47 5.24 -5.20
C VAL A 102 -8.31 6.01 -5.83
N ALA A 103 -7.13 5.40 -5.90
CA ALA A 103 -5.96 5.98 -6.54
C ALA A 103 -6.19 6.22 -8.04
N GLY A 104 -6.71 5.23 -8.76
CA GLY A 104 -6.98 5.31 -10.19
C GLY A 104 -8.03 6.36 -10.54
N LEU A 105 -9.11 6.47 -9.75
CA LEU A 105 -10.10 7.55 -9.91
C LEU A 105 -9.47 8.93 -9.67
N THR A 106 -8.65 9.05 -8.62
CA THR A 106 -7.93 10.31 -8.33
C THR A 106 -6.97 10.67 -9.46
N ALA A 107 -6.20 9.70 -9.95
CA ALA A 107 -5.30 9.87 -11.09
C ALA A 107 -6.05 10.30 -12.35
N ALA A 108 -7.20 9.67 -12.65
CA ALA A 108 -8.05 10.02 -13.79
C ALA A 108 -8.55 11.47 -13.69
N VAL A 109 -9.00 11.91 -12.50
CA VAL A 109 -9.39 13.30 -12.26
C VAL A 109 -8.21 14.25 -12.48
N LEU A 110 -7.03 13.95 -11.93
CA LEU A 110 -5.83 14.79 -12.11
C LEU A 110 -5.38 14.87 -13.56
N ILE A 111 -5.51 13.78 -14.33
CA ILE A 111 -5.21 13.75 -15.77
C ILE A 111 -6.23 14.61 -16.53
N ALA A 112 -7.53 14.40 -16.30
CA ALA A 112 -8.60 15.11 -17.00
C ALA A 112 -8.59 16.62 -16.75
N THR A 113 -8.19 17.03 -15.54
CA THR A 113 -8.08 18.46 -15.15
C THR A 113 -6.73 19.09 -15.50
N GLY A 114 -5.79 18.32 -16.06
CA GLY A 114 -4.46 18.77 -16.40
C GLY A 114 -3.49 18.93 -15.22
N TRP A 115 -3.93 18.70 -13.98
CA TRP A 115 -3.07 18.74 -12.79
C TRP A 115 -1.92 17.73 -12.85
N TRP A 116 -2.12 16.59 -13.52
CA TRP A 116 -1.07 15.61 -13.79
C TRP A 116 0.08 16.20 -14.63
N ALA A 117 -0.27 16.89 -15.71
CA ALA A 117 0.68 17.45 -16.67
C ALA A 117 1.50 18.61 -16.09
N ARG A 118 0.94 19.33 -15.11
CA ARG A 118 1.58 20.49 -14.44
C ARG A 118 2.77 20.12 -13.57
N TRP A 119 2.94 18.83 -13.25
CA TRP A 119 4.11 18.34 -12.56
C TRP A 119 5.16 17.82 -13.56
N PRO A 120 6.39 18.37 -13.61
CA PRO A 120 7.39 18.00 -14.62
C PRO A 120 7.80 16.52 -14.61
N ALA A 121 7.78 15.86 -13.45
CA ALA A 121 8.22 14.46 -13.29
C ALA A 121 7.05 13.45 -13.32
N ASN A 122 6.00 13.71 -14.13
CA ASN A 122 4.76 12.94 -14.11
C ASN A 122 4.78 11.60 -14.90
N HIS A 123 5.88 11.28 -15.60
CA HIS A 123 6.08 10.07 -16.42
C HIS A 123 4.93 9.74 -17.40
N GLY A 124 4.13 10.73 -17.80
CA GLY A 124 2.98 10.56 -18.67
C GLY A 124 1.79 9.83 -18.03
N PRO A 125 0.62 9.78 -18.69
CA PRO A 125 -0.61 9.28 -18.10
C PRO A 125 -0.66 7.75 -17.97
N PHE A 126 0.10 7.00 -18.79
CA PHE A 126 0.10 5.54 -18.76
C PHE A 126 1.19 4.98 -17.86
N ALA A 127 2.47 5.26 -18.16
CA ALA A 127 3.56 4.78 -17.34
C ALA A 127 3.44 5.35 -15.92
N GLY A 128 3.09 6.63 -15.77
CA GLY A 128 2.91 7.28 -14.47
C GLY A 128 1.87 6.65 -13.54
N GLN A 129 1.02 5.70 -13.99
CA GLN A 129 0.19 4.91 -13.07
C GLN A 129 1.03 4.04 -12.11
N LEU A 130 2.24 3.65 -12.50
CA LEU A 130 3.17 2.93 -11.61
C LEU A 130 3.65 3.78 -10.42
N THR A 131 3.51 5.11 -10.50
CA THR A 131 3.85 6.04 -9.41
C THR A 131 3.04 5.76 -8.15
N TRP A 132 1.80 5.25 -8.29
CA TRP A 132 0.97 4.86 -7.15
C TRP A 132 0.76 3.35 -7.06
N ALA A 133 0.62 2.65 -8.20
CA ALA A 133 0.30 1.23 -8.20
C ALA A 133 1.40 0.39 -7.55
N ALA A 134 2.66 0.62 -7.92
CA ALA A 134 3.78 -0.12 -7.37
C ALA A 134 3.95 0.09 -5.83
N PRO A 135 3.97 1.33 -5.30
CA PRO A 135 4.06 1.53 -3.85
C PRO A 135 2.82 1.03 -3.10
N THR A 136 1.61 1.10 -3.66
CA THR A 136 0.42 0.51 -3.04
C THR A 136 0.56 -1.00 -2.86
N VAL A 137 1.01 -1.71 -3.90
CA VAL A 137 1.26 -3.16 -3.83
C VAL A 137 2.43 -3.47 -2.89
N GLY A 138 3.51 -2.69 -2.96
CA GLY A 138 4.69 -2.82 -2.12
C GLY A 138 4.40 -2.68 -0.63
N LEU A 139 3.83 -1.54 -0.20
CA LEU A 139 3.47 -1.33 1.20
C LEU A 139 2.36 -2.27 1.67
N GLY A 140 1.43 -2.63 0.79
CA GLY A 140 0.44 -3.66 1.06
C GLY A 140 1.07 -5.01 1.40
N ALA A 141 2.08 -5.43 0.62
CA ALA A 141 2.82 -6.67 0.86
C ALA A 141 3.65 -6.60 2.15
N VAL A 142 4.32 -5.48 2.43
CA VAL A 142 5.04 -5.24 3.70
C VAL A 142 4.08 -5.35 4.89
N GLY A 143 2.92 -4.69 4.81
CA GLY A 143 1.89 -4.78 5.86
C GLY A 143 1.40 -6.21 6.04
N PHE A 144 1.09 -6.89 4.95
CA PHE A 144 0.59 -8.26 4.99
C PHE A 144 1.56 -9.25 5.64
N VAL A 145 2.85 -9.23 5.24
CA VAL A 145 3.87 -10.09 5.83
C VAL A 145 4.17 -9.71 7.28
N ALA A 146 4.20 -8.43 7.60
CA ALA A 146 4.39 -7.97 8.98
C ALA A 146 3.23 -8.41 9.89
N GLY A 147 1.99 -8.34 9.40
CA GLY A 147 0.82 -8.87 10.08
C GLY A 147 0.92 -10.38 10.31
N ALA A 148 1.39 -11.13 9.31
CA ALA A 148 1.60 -12.57 9.42
C ALA A 148 2.71 -12.94 10.42
N VAL A 149 3.78 -12.14 10.50
CA VAL A 149 4.94 -12.40 11.38
C VAL A 149 4.67 -11.96 12.82
N PHE A 150 4.17 -10.74 13.02
CA PHE A 150 4.00 -10.16 14.35
C PHE A 150 2.68 -10.53 15.02
N ARG A 151 1.65 -10.92 14.24
CA ARG A 151 0.30 -11.19 14.74
C ARG A 151 -0.32 -10.01 15.51
N SER A 152 0.22 -8.80 15.32
CA SER A 152 -0.24 -7.57 15.97
C SER A 152 -0.42 -6.49 14.90
N PRO A 153 -1.66 -6.02 14.66
CA PRO A 153 -1.93 -4.92 13.73
C PRO A 153 -1.15 -3.66 14.06
N ALA A 154 -0.93 -3.38 15.36
CA ALA A 154 -0.18 -2.22 15.81
C ALA A 154 1.31 -2.33 15.44
N ALA A 155 1.95 -3.46 15.73
CA ALA A 155 3.36 -3.68 15.40
C ALA A 155 3.58 -3.70 13.88
N ALA A 156 2.68 -4.34 13.13
CA ALA A 156 2.74 -4.37 11.68
C ALA A 156 2.54 -2.98 11.05
N GLY A 157 1.56 -2.20 11.54
CA GLY A 157 1.33 -0.83 11.10
C GLY A 157 2.49 0.11 11.42
N ALA A 158 3.10 -0.06 12.59
CA ALA A 158 4.32 0.66 12.98
C ALA A 158 5.46 0.34 12.01
N LEU A 159 5.72 -0.95 11.70
CA LEU A 159 6.75 -1.33 10.75
C LEU A 159 6.53 -0.70 9.38
N VAL A 160 5.31 -0.78 8.83
CA VAL A 160 4.96 -0.17 7.54
C VAL A 160 5.30 1.33 7.55
N SER A 161 4.86 2.04 8.59
CA SER A 161 5.06 3.48 8.72
C SER A 161 6.52 3.84 8.89
N THR A 162 7.27 3.07 9.67
CA THR A 162 8.71 3.26 9.90
C THR A 162 9.51 3.01 8.63
N VAL A 163 9.28 1.89 7.93
CA VAL A 163 9.98 1.57 6.68
C VAL A 163 9.76 2.66 5.65
N TRP A 164 8.51 3.07 5.48
CA TRP A 164 8.17 4.14 4.55
C TRP A 164 8.83 5.47 4.96
N THR A 165 8.69 5.89 6.21
CA THR A 165 9.27 7.15 6.73
C THR A 165 10.79 7.17 6.57
N PHE A 166 11.45 6.07 6.90
CA PHE A 166 12.90 5.93 6.75
C PHE A 166 13.32 6.13 5.30
N GLN A 167 12.65 5.47 4.35
CA GLN A 167 12.96 5.69 2.93
C GLN A 167 12.71 7.14 2.50
N GLN A 168 11.67 7.79 3.01
CA GLN A 168 11.43 9.20 2.69
C GLN A 168 12.47 10.17 3.28
N LEU A 169 13.01 9.88 4.46
CA LEU A 169 14.01 10.72 5.14
C LEU A 169 15.41 10.54 4.56
N PHE A 170 15.77 9.30 4.21
CA PHE A 170 17.09 8.95 3.70
C PHE A 170 17.12 8.84 2.16
N ALA A 171 16.13 9.42 1.48
CA ALA A 171 16.00 9.35 0.03
C ALA A 171 17.27 9.85 -0.69
N ASP A 172 17.76 11.03 -0.31
CA ASP A 172 18.91 11.66 -0.97
C ASP A 172 20.19 10.81 -0.78
N LEU A 173 20.46 10.37 0.46
CA LEU A 173 21.57 9.49 0.79
C LEU A 173 21.52 8.15 0.05
N ALA A 174 20.31 7.57 -0.10
CA ALA A 174 20.14 6.34 -0.84
C ALA A 174 20.44 6.50 -2.35
N GLN A 175 20.31 7.71 -2.90
CA GLN A 175 20.60 7.97 -4.32
C GLN A 175 22.08 8.15 -4.64
N GLU A 176 22.96 8.32 -3.65
CA GLU A 176 24.39 8.62 -3.87
C GLU A 176 25.17 7.44 -4.47
N HIS A 177 24.75 6.20 -4.20
CA HIS A 177 25.48 5.00 -4.59
C HIS A 177 24.55 3.92 -5.18
N LEU A 178 25.08 3.08 -6.07
CA LEU A 178 24.30 2.05 -6.79
C LEU A 178 23.53 1.10 -5.85
N PRO A 179 24.11 0.56 -4.77
CA PRO A 179 23.36 -0.33 -3.87
C PRO A 179 22.21 0.40 -3.15
N GLY A 180 22.41 1.65 -2.75
CA GLY A 180 21.37 2.47 -2.13
C GLY A 180 20.20 2.71 -3.07
N ARG A 181 20.48 2.98 -4.35
CA ARG A 181 19.46 3.21 -5.40
C ARG A 181 18.55 1.99 -5.60
N LEU A 182 19.13 0.78 -5.52
CA LEU A 182 18.38 -0.48 -5.62
C LEU A 182 17.52 -0.76 -4.38
N LEU A 183 17.96 -0.29 -3.21
CA LEU A 183 17.24 -0.47 -1.93
C LEU A 183 16.23 0.66 -1.64
N TYR A 184 16.27 1.77 -2.39
CA TYR A 184 15.31 2.86 -2.30
C TYR A 184 13.99 2.54 -3.02
N LEU A 185 13.27 1.54 -2.55
CA LEU A 185 12.12 0.95 -3.24
C LEU A 185 10.91 1.89 -3.36
N PHE A 186 10.71 2.82 -2.43
CA PHE A 186 9.56 3.75 -2.40
C PHE A 186 9.93 5.13 -2.93
N ALA A 187 10.67 5.18 -4.04
CA ALA A 187 10.97 6.43 -4.71
C ALA A 187 9.68 7.18 -5.06
N THR A 188 9.57 8.45 -4.70
CA THR A 188 8.42 9.30 -5.05
C THR A 188 8.77 10.20 -6.24
N THR A 189 7.93 11.19 -6.55
CA THR A 189 8.20 12.24 -7.54
C THR A 189 9.42 13.12 -7.24
N ARG A 190 10.05 12.96 -6.07
CA ARG A 190 11.42 13.44 -5.83
C ARG A 190 12.47 12.73 -6.71
N GLY A 191 12.07 11.58 -7.25
CA GLY A 191 12.74 10.87 -8.33
C GLY A 191 13.92 10.03 -7.85
N PRO A 192 14.05 8.77 -8.32
CA PRO A 192 15.38 8.18 -8.40
C PRO A 192 16.19 8.90 -9.49
N VAL A 193 17.50 8.70 -9.53
CA VAL A 193 18.39 9.20 -10.58
C VAL A 193 17.76 8.98 -11.97
N PRO A 194 17.78 9.97 -12.88
CA PRO A 194 17.18 9.84 -14.21
C PRO A 194 17.59 8.55 -14.91
N GLY A 195 16.61 7.77 -15.37
CA GLY A 195 16.80 6.46 -16.00
C GLY A 195 16.43 5.26 -15.11
N ASP A 196 16.44 5.41 -13.79
CA ASP A 196 16.21 4.28 -12.87
C ASP A 196 14.75 4.02 -12.52
N TRP A 197 13.86 4.98 -12.80
CA TRP A 197 12.49 4.95 -12.30
C TRP A 197 11.74 3.67 -12.65
N THR A 198 11.81 3.21 -13.91
CA THR A 198 11.13 1.97 -14.33
C THR A 198 11.72 0.76 -13.62
N GLY A 199 13.06 0.69 -13.53
CA GLY A 199 13.75 -0.39 -12.83
C GLY A 199 13.35 -0.46 -11.35
N ASN A 200 13.24 0.70 -10.70
CA ASN A 200 12.77 0.82 -9.32
C ASN A 200 11.33 0.29 -9.14
N ARG A 201 10.39 0.66 -10.02
CA ARG A 201 9.00 0.16 -9.95
C ARG A 201 8.91 -1.36 -10.13
N LEU A 202 9.68 -1.91 -11.07
CA LEU A 202 9.72 -3.35 -11.30
C LEU A 202 10.37 -4.09 -10.13
N ALA A 203 11.46 -3.56 -9.57
CA ALA A 203 12.11 -4.11 -8.38
C ALA A 203 11.15 -4.12 -7.18
N LEU A 204 10.40 -3.04 -6.97
CA LEU A 204 9.40 -2.96 -5.90
C LEU A 204 8.28 -3.99 -6.08
N LEU A 205 7.78 -4.19 -7.30
CA LEU A 205 6.78 -5.22 -7.58
C LEU A 205 7.33 -6.65 -7.37
N GLY A 206 8.57 -6.90 -7.79
CA GLY A 206 9.24 -8.18 -7.53
C GLY A 206 9.46 -8.45 -6.03
N ALA A 207 9.86 -7.42 -5.28
CA ALA A 207 9.97 -7.49 -3.82
C ALA A 207 8.60 -7.76 -3.19
N ALA A 208 7.54 -7.08 -3.63
CA ALA A 208 6.19 -7.30 -3.13
C ALA A 208 5.71 -8.74 -3.35
N ALA A 209 5.96 -9.31 -4.54
CA ALA A 209 5.62 -10.71 -4.83
C ALA A 209 6.36 -11.67 -3.89
N THR A 210 7.64 -11.41 -3.64
CA THR A 210 8.47 -12.19 -2.71
C THR A 210 7.94 -12.11 -1.27
N LEU A 211 7.56 -10.92 -0.82
CA LEU A 211 7.00 -10.71 0.53
C LEU A 211 5.63 -11.38 0.69
N VAL A 212 4.77 -11.34 -0.33
CA VAL A 212 3.50 -12.07 -0.31
C VAL A 212 3.75 -13.58 -0.26
N ALA A 213 4.68 -14.11 -1.06
CA ALA A 213 5.04 -15.53 -1.01
C ALA A 213 5.56 -15.92 0.37
N LEU A 214 6.43 -15.11 0.98
CA LEU A 214 6.92 -15.30 2.34
C LEU A 214 5.78 -15.33 3.36
N ALA A 215 4.82 -14.38 3.27
CA ALA A 215 3.66 -14.35 4.14
C ALA A 215 2.83 -15.65 4.03
N LEU A 216 2.67 -16.20 2.83
CA LEU A 216 1.96 -17.46 2.63
C LEU A 216 2.68 -18.67 3.22
N VAL A 217 4.01 -18.69 3.17
CA VAL A 217 4.83 -19.71 3.83
C VAL A 217 4.69 -19.60 5.35
N VAL A 218 4.73 -18.38 5.90
CA VAL A 218 4.55 -18.12 7.34
C VAL A 218 3.16 -18.57 7.80
N LEU A 219 2.11 -18.22 7.04
CA LEU A 219 0.71 -18.55 7.33
C LEU A 219 0.35 -20.03 7.08
N ALA A 220 1.22 -20.80 6.42
CA ALA A 220 1.00 -22.23 6.23
C ALA A 220 1.13 -23.04 7.55
N ARG A 221 1.81 -22.47 8.55
CA ARG A 221 1.97 -23.09 9.88
C ARG A 221 0.80 -22.68 10.77
N SER A 222 -0.30 -23.42 10.70
CA SER A 222 -1.55 -23.17 11.44
C SER A 222 -1.37 -23.09 12.96
N GLU A 223 -0.40 -23.83 13.50
CA GLU A 223 -0.03 -23.82 14.92
C GLU A 223 0.35 -22.41 15.41
N ARG A 224 0.88 -21.54 14.53
CA ARG A 224 1.23 -20.16 14.91
C ARG A 224 0.02 -19.23 15.05
N LEU A 225 -1.16 -19.64 14.56
CA LEU A 225 -2.37 -18.83 14.57
C LEU A 225 -3.26 -19.09 15.79
N ILE A 226 -3.05 -20.22 16.47
CA ILE A 226 -3.67 -20.53 17.75
C ILE A 226 -2.74 -19.89 18.79
N GLY A 227 -3.20 -18.82 19.44
CA GLY A 227 -2.49 -18.28 20.59
C GLY A 227 -2.59 -19.28 21.74
N GLU A 228 -1.51 -19.47 22.49
CA GLU A 228 -1.65 -19.91 23.89
C GLU A 228 -2.57 -18.88 24.54
N GLU A 229 -3.77 -19.31 24.95
CA GLU A 229 -4.59 -18.53 25.86
C GLU A 229 -3.76 -18.38 27.13
N ASP A 230 -3.37 -17.15 27.45
CA ASP A 230 -2.76 -16.83 28.75
C ASP A 230 -3.75 -17.28 29.85
N GLU A 231 -3.31 -18.25 30.67
CA GLU A 231 -3.89 -18.57 31.98
C GLU A 231 -3.88 -17.36 32.93
#